data_AF-A0A8T4KL40-F1
#
_entry.id   AF-A0A8T4KL40-F1
#
_cell.length_a   1.000
_cell.length_b   1.000
_cell.length_c   1.000
_cell.angle_alpha   90.00
_cell.angle_beta   90.00
_cell.angle_gamma   90.00
#
_symmetry.space_group_name_H-M   'P 1'
#
loop_
_entity.id
_entity.type
_entity.pdbx_description
1 polymer ?
#
loop_
_entity_poly.entity_id
_entity_poly.type
_entity_poly.pdbx_seq_one_letter_code
_entity_poly.pdbx_strand_id
1 'polypeptide(L)'
;MPPSRRLKAGKSFDITVKPSNKTVQEQIFPDYDRYLEILAELETTVSSLGASGANVEEVQALLLNARSKLSQANQSLESKDYFTAQQLLGDAKGLLDAASTQAASISIPGSVPVVPADFTLMIIMAVIAGVIVFVVYLLLPPGKSKPASSFFEKSGEKKKK
;
A
#
# COMPACT_ATOMS: atom_id res chain seq x y z
N MET A 1 -67.21 9.81 21.30
CA MET A 1 -66.25 10.26 20.28
C MET A 1 -65.15 11.07 20.97
N PRO A 2 -63.94 10.54 21.16
CA PRO A 2 -62.82 11.34 21.64
C PRO A 2 -62.12 12.06 20.45
N PRO A 3 -61.61 13.29 20.64
CA PRO A 3 -60.95 14.04 19.56
C PRO A 3 -59.56 13.50 19.26
N SER A 4 -59.28 13.36 17.96
CA SER A 4 -57.99 12.94 17.41
C SER A 4 -56.88 13.93 17.79
N ARG A 5 -55.93 13.50 18.63
CA ARG A 5 -54.68 14.23 18.86
C ARG A 5 -53.84 14.16 17.59
N ARG A 6 -53.84 15.25 16.81
CA ARG A 6 -52.86 15.44 15.73
C ARG A 6 -51.49 15.70 16.36
N LEU A 7 -50.65 14.66 16.39
CA LEU A 7 -49.21 14.80 16.65
C LEU A 7 -48.61 15.60 15.49
N LYS A 8 -48.36 16.90 15.72
CA LYS A 8 -47.59 17.73 14.79
C LYS A 8 -46.18 17.16 14.71
N ALA A 9 -45.79 16.75 13.51
CA ALA A 9 -44.45 16.29 13.18
C ALA A 9 -43.39 17.29 13.69
N GLY A 10 -42.46 16.80 14.50
CA GLY A 10 -41.27 17.54 14.88
C GLY A 10 -40.43 17.79 13.64
N LYS A 11 -40.28 19.04 13.25
CA LYS A 11 -39.25 19.47 12.31
C LYS A 11 -37.90 19.19 12.97
N SER A 12 -37.21 18.14 12.54
CA SER A 12 -35.78 17.99 12.83
C SER A 12 -35.07 19.23 12.27
N PHE A 13 -34.43 19.98 13.15
CA PHE A 13 -33.49 21.01 12.76
C PHE A 13 -32.22 20.30 12.30
N ASP A 14 -32.06 20.18 10.98
CA ASP A 14 -30.79 19.79 10.37
C ASP A 14 -29.88 21.03 10.46
N ILE A 15 -29.19 21.17 11.60
CA ILE A 15 -28.20 22.22 11.77
C ILE A 15 -26.96 21.78 10.99
N THR A 16 -26.94 22.09 9.70
CA THR A 16 -25.73 21.97 8.87
C THR A 16 -24.71 23.01 9.33
N VAL A 17 -23.91 22.65 10.33
CA VAL A 17 -22.81 23.48 10.81
C VAL A 17 -21.71 23.44 9.76
N LYS A 18 -21.49 24.57 9.07
CA LYS A 18 -20.35 24.70 8.16
C LYS A 18 -19.04 24.55 8.95
N PRO A 19 -18.10 23.72 8.50
CA PRO A 19 -16.81 23.58 9.17
C PRO A 19 -16.08 24.93 9.17
N SER A 20 -15.41 25.24 10.28
CA SER A 20 -14.67 26.50 10.42
C SER A 20 -13.42 26.50 9.54
N ASN A 21 -12.97 27.68 9.08
CA ASN A 21 -11.76 27.79 8.24
C ASN A 21 -10.50 27.15 8.87
N LYS A 22 -10.42 27.03 10.21
CA LYS A 22 -9.35 26.31 10.90
C LYS A 22 -9.46 24.79 10.72
N THR A 23 -10.66 24.23 10.91
CA THR A 23 -10.95 22.80 10.67
C THR A 23 -10.63 22.40 9.23
N VAL A 24 -10.91 23.30 8.28
CA VAL A 24 -10.60 23.09 6.87
C VAL A 24 -9.09 22.95 6.62
N GLN A 25 -8.29 23.88 7.12
CA GLN A 25 -6.83 23.89 6.88
C GLN A 25 -6.08 22.85 7.70
N GLU A 26 -6.53 22.56 8.93
CA GLU A 26 -5.79 21.70 9.86
C GLU A 26 -6.24 20.24 9.82
N GLN A 27 -7.43 19.93 9.31
CA GLN A 27 -7.96 18.56 9.28
C GLN A 27 -8.34 18.12 7.87
N ILE A 28 -9.14 18.91 7.14
CA ILE A 28 -9.70 18.46 5.86
C ILE A 28 -8.63 18.27 4.77
N PHE A 29 -7.70 19.23 4.60
CA PHE A 29 -6.60 19.08 3.63
C PHE A 29 -5.62 17.97 4.01
N PRO A 30 -5.10 17.89 5.25
CA PRO A 30 -4.22 16.79 5.65
C PRO A 30 -4.89 15.41 5.59
N ASP A 31 -6.18 15.31 5.93
CA ASP A 31 -6.93 14.05 5.83
C ASP A 31 -7.10 13.61 4.37
N TYR A 32 -7.34 14.54 3.45
CA TYR A 32 -7.42 14.26 2.02
C TYR A 32 -6.12 13.65 1.49
N ASP A 33 -4.98 14.27 1.77
CA ASP A 33 -3.66 13.78 1.33
C ASP A 33 -3.37 12.41 1.94
N ARG A 34 -3.66 12.24 3.23
CA ARG A 34 -3.50 10.95 3.92
C ARG A 34 -4.37 9.85 3.31
N TYR A 35 -5.62 10.15 2.93
CA TYR A 35 -6.49 9.14 2.31
C TYR A 35 -6.05 8.80 0.88
N LEU A 36 -5.41 9.73 0.16
CA LEU A 36 -4.77 9.41 -1.13
C LEU A 36 -3.58 8.47 -0.96
N GLU A 37 -2.73 8.69 0.05
CA GLU A 37 -1.62 7.79 0.37
C GLU A 37 -2.12 6.38 0.71
N ILE A 38 -3.12 6.30 1.60
CA ILE A 38 -3.75 5.02 1.98
C ILE A 38 -4.35 4.33 0.75
N LEU A 39 -5.05 5.06 -0.12
CA LEU A 39 -5.61 4.51 -1.35
C LEU A 39 -4.51 3.91 -2.25
N ALA A 40 -3.39 4.62 -2.44
CA ALA A 40 -2.27 4.13 -3.24
C ALA A 40 -1.60 2.88 -2.65
N GLU A 41 -1.45 2.84 -1.32
CA GLU A 41 -0.91 1.67 -0.61
C GLU A 41 -1.83 0.44 -0.73
N LEU A 42 -3.14 0.63 -0.58
CA LEU A 42 -4.11 -0.46 -0.77
C LEU A 42 -4.20 -0.91 -2.23
N GLU A 43 -4.18 0.01 -3.21
CA GLU A 43 -4.16 -0.36 -4.64
C GLU A 43 -2.93 -1.22 -4.98
N THR A 44 -1.77 -0.88 -4.40
CA THR A 44 -0.53 -1.66 -4.55
C THR A 44 -0.68 -3.04 -3.91
N THR A 45 -1.22 -3.09 -2.68
CA THR A 45 -1.43 -4.33 -1.93
C THR A 45 -2.41 -5.26 -2.65
N VAL A 46 -3.53 -4.72 -3.13
CA VAL A 46 -4.55 -5.43 -3.90
C VAL A 46 -3.99 -5.93 -5.23
N SER A 47 -3.18 -5.14 -5.92
CA SER A 47 -2.52 -5.58 -7.15
C SER A 47 -1.57 -6.76 -6.91
N SER A 48 -0.83 -6.74 -5.79
CA SER A 48 0.04 -7.85 -5.36
C SER A 48 -0.76 -9.11 -5.00
N LEU A 49 -1.86 -8.96 -4.26
CA LEU A 49 -2.79 -10.05 -3.92
C LEU A 49 -3.40 -10.68 -5.18
N GLY A 50 -3.84 -9.85 -6.13
CA GLY A 50 -4.39 -10.32 -7.41
C GLY A 50 -3.34 -11.04 -8.26
N ALA A 51 -2.11 -10.53 -8.32
CA ALA A 51 -0.99 -11.21 -8.97
C ALA A 51 -0.63 -12.55 -8.31
N SER A 52 -0.89 -12.67 -7.00
CA SER A 52 -0.72 -13.89 -6.22
C SER A 52 -1.90 -14.88 -6.37
N GLY A 53 -2.88 -14.57 -7.23
CA GLY A 53 -4.04 -15.42 -7.52
C GLY A 53 -5.19 -15.30 -6.51
N ALA A 54 -5.15 -14.29 -5.64
CA ALA A 54 -6.23 -14.05 -4.69
C ALA A 54 -7.43 -13.36 -5.35
N ASN A 55 -8.65 -13.64 -4.88
CA ASN A 55 -9.84 -12.94 -5.35
C ASN A 55 -9.90 -11.54 -4.72
N VAL A 56 -9.57 -10.54 -5.53
CA VAL A 56 -9.51 -9.13 -5.12
C VAL A 56 -10.63 -8.26 -5.71
N GLU A 57 -11.58 -8.86 -6.41
CA GLU A 57 -12.58 -8.14 -7.23
C GLU A 57 -13.46 -7.21 -6.37
N GLU A 58 -13.89 -7.70 -5.21
CA GLU A 58 -14.68 -6.92 -4.24
C GLU A 58 -13.87 -5.76 -3.63
N VAL A 59 -12.60 -6.00 -3.30
CA VAL A 59 -11.72 -4.95 -2.74
C VAL A 59 -11.40 -3.89 -3.80
N GLN A 60 -11.17 -4.31 -5.05
CA GLN A 60 -10.91 -3.39 -6.15
C GLN A 60 -12.14 -2.52 -6.45
N ALA A 61 -13.35 -3.07 -6.34
CA ALA A 61 -14.59 -2.30 -6.44
C ALA A 61 -14.71 -1.27 -5.30
N LEU A 62 -14.36 -1.63 -4.06
CA LEU A 62 -14.34 -0.68 -2.93
C LEU A 62 -13.32 0.44 -3.14
N LEU A 63 -12.11 0.13 -3.61
CA LEU A 63 -11.08 1.11 -3.92
C LEU A 63 -11.47 2.06 -5.05
N LEU A 64 -12.11 1.55 -6.10
CA LEU A 64 -12.63 2.39 -7.19
C LEU A 64 -13.67 3.39 -6.69
N ASN A 65 -14.56 2.94 -5.80
CA ASN A 65 -15.56 3.82 -5.16
C ASN A 65 -14.89 4.85 -4.23
N ALA A 66 -13.90 4.43 -3.42
CA ALA A 66 -13.14 5.35 -2.58
C ALA A 66 -12.42 6.43 -3.40
N ARG A 67 -11.80 6.04 -4.53
CA ARG A 67 -11.17 6.97 -5.47
C ARG A 67 -12.15 7.97 -6.06
N SER A 68 -13.34 7.50 -6.45
CA SER A 68 -14.41 8.37 -6.95
C SER A 68 -14.85 9.38 -5.89
N LYS A 69 -14.99 8.95 -4.62
CA LYS A 69 -15.34 9.82 -3.50
C LYS A 69 -14.26 10.84 -3.18
N LEU A 70 -12.98 10.45 -3.20
CA LEU A 70 -11.86 11.39 -3.05
C LEU A 70 -11.79 12.39 -4.21
N SER A 71 -12.05 11.96 -5.45
CA SER A 71 -12.11 12.87 -6.60
C SER A 71 -13.23 13.92 -6.44
N GLN A 72 -14.42 13.48 -6.02
CA GLN A 72 -15.53 14.40 -5.71
C GLN A 72 -15.21 15.31 -4.52
N ALA A 73 -14.53 14.79 -3.49
CA ALA A 73 -14.09 15.59 -2.36
C ALA A 73 -13.15 16.70 -2.81
N ASN A 74 -12.20 16.41 -3.71
CA ASN A 74 -11.30 17.42 -4.26
C ASN A 74 -12.06 18.53 -5.01
N GLN A 75 -13.06 18.18 -5.82
CA GLN A 75 -13.91 19.17 -6.49
C GLN A 75 -14.69 20.04 -5.48
N SER A 76 -15.15 19.44 -4.38
CA SER A 76 -15.78 20.18 -3.28
C SER A 76 -14.78 21.09 -2.55
N LEU A 77 -13.52 20.67 -2.37
CA LEU A 77 -12.45 21.51 -1.82
C LEU A 77 -12.14 22.72 -2.72
N GLU A 78 -12.02 22.49 -4.03
CA GLU A 78 -11.76 23.54 -5.02
C GLU A 78 -12.90 24.57 -5.08
N SER A 79 -14.15 24.11 -4.96
CA SER A 79 -15.34 24.97 -4.90
C SER A 79 -15.60 25.59 -3.52
N LYS A 80 -14.72 25.32 -2.54
CA LYS A 80 -14.81 25.78 -1.14
C LYS A 80 -16.07 25.27 -0.41
N ASP A 81 -16.67 24.19 -0.91
CA ASP A 81 -17.73 23.46 -0.22
C ASP A 81 -17.13 22.42 0.72
N TYR A 82 -16.57 22.93 1.82
CA TYR A 82 -15.85 22.12 2.79
C TYR A 82 -16.75 21.16 3.58
N PHE A 83 -18.04 21.45 3.68
CA PHE A 83 -18.98 20.56 4.36
C PHE A 83 -19.18 19.29 3.53
N THR A 84 -19.46 19.44 2.24
CA THR A 84 -19.58 18.30 1.32
C THR A 84 -18.26 17.58 1.16
N ALA A 85 -17.13 18.29 1.10
CA ALA A 85 -15.81 17.67 1.08
C ALA A 85 -15.58 16.80 2.33
N GLN A 86 -15.89 17.29 3.53
CA GLN A 86 -15.74 16.53 4.77
C GLN A 86 -16.62 15.27 4.80
N GLN A 87 -17.86 15.38 4.31
CA GLN A 87 -18.75 14.22 4.20
C GLN A 87 -18.20 13.18 3.22
N LEU A 88 -17.73 13.62 2.05
CA LEU A 88 -17.14 12.74 1.03
C LEU A 88 -15.84 12.09 1.51
N LEU A 89 -15.03 12.79 2.29
CA LEU A 89 -13.84 12.23 2.95
C LEU A 89 -14.22 11.18 4.00
N GLY A 90 -15.28 11.41 4.77
CA GLY A 90 -15.82 10.43 5.70
C GLY A 90 -16.30 9.15 5.00
N ASP A 91 -17.04 9.30 3.90
CA ASP A 91 -17.45 8.18 3.04
C ASP A 91 -16.23 7.43 2.48
N ALA A 92 -15.25 8.16 1.95
CA ALA A 92 -14.03 7.58 1.39
C ALA A 92 -13.24 6.80 2.46
N LYS A 93 -13.12 7.35 3.67
CA LYS A 93 -12.50 6.65 4.81
C LYS A 93 -13.20 5.33 5.11
N GLY A 94 -14.54 5.33 5.18
CA GLY A 94 -15.30 4.11 5.44
C GLY A 94 -15.07 3.05 4.37
N LEU A 95 -14.99 3.46 3.10
CA LEU A 95 -14.68 2.56 2.00
C LEU A 95 -13.24 2.03 2.05
N LEU A 96 -12.27 2.88 2.41
CA LEU A 96 -10.87 2.48 2.58
C LEU A 96 -10.70 1.51 3.76
N ASP A 97 -11.42 1.71 4.85
CA ASP A 97 -11.38 0.84 6.03
C ASP A 97 -12.03 -0.53 5.74
N ALA A 98 -13.15 -0.53 5.01
CA ALA A 98 -13.77 -1.75 4.51
C ALA A 98 -12.84 -2.49 3.53
N ALA A 99 -12.21 -1.77 2.60
CA ALA A 99 -11.25 -2.33 1.66
C ALA A 99 -10.02 -2.90 2.39
N SER A 100 -9.52 -2.22 3.43
CA SER A 100 -8.40 -2.68 4.25
C SER A 100 -8.74 -3.96 5.02
N THR A 101 -9.88 -3.96 5.70
CA THR A 101 -10.37 -5.13 6.43
C THR A 101 -10.57 -6.32 5.50
N GLN A 102 -11.12 -6.07 4.32
CA GLN A 102 -11.37 -7.12 3.36
C GLN A 102 -10.08 -7.61 2.70
N ALA A 103 -9.14 -6.73 2.36
CA ALA A 103 -7.80 -7.11 1.91
C ALA A 103 -7.06 -7.96 2.95
N ALA A 104 -7.17 -7.62 4.24
CA ALA A 104 -6.59 -8.40 5.32
C ALA A 104 -7.27 -9.78 5.50
N SER A 105 -8.55 -9.89 5.15
CA SER A 105 -9.29 -11.16 5.19
C SER A 105 -9.01 -12.07 3.99
N ILE A 106 -8.46 -11.53 2.90
CA ILE A 106 -8.06 -12.33 1.73
C ILE A 106 -6.86 -13.18 2.13
N SER A 107 -7.16 -14.42 2.49
CA SER A 107 -6.16 -15.46 2.67
C SER A 107 -5.84 -16.06 1.30
N ILE A 108 -4.59 -15.98 0.87
CA ILE A 108 -4.14 -16.62 -0.37
C ILE A 108 -4.06 -18.13 -0.11
N PRO A 109 -4.86 -18.98 -0.78
CA PRO A 109 -4.72 -20.42 -0.64
C PRO A 109 -3.36 -20.85 -1.22
N GLY A 110 -2.42 -21.23 -0.35
CA GLY A 110 -1.11 -21.75 -0.74
C GLY A 110 0.06 -20.77 -0.67
N SER A 111 -0.12 -19.53 -0.17
CA SER A 111 1.01 -18.64 0.06
C SER A 111 1.80 -19.09 1.30
N VAL A 112 3.03 -19.55 1.07
CA VAL A 112 4.09 -19.45 2.10
C VAL A 112 4.13 -17.98 2.54
N PRO A 113 4.15 -17.65 3.85
CA PRO A 113 4.18 -16.27 4.29
C PRO A 113 5.36 -15.56 3.60
N VAL A 114 5.03 -14.57 2.76
CA VAL A 114 6.02 -13.60 2.30
C VAL A 114 6.30 -12.73 3.52
N VAL A 115 7.23 -13.20 4.35
CA VAL A 115 7.81 -12.38 5.40
C VAL A 115 8.40 -11.18 4.67
N PRO A 116 7.97 -9.93 4.97
CA PRO A 116 8.59 -8.75 4.37
C PRO A 116 10.08 -8.91 4.62
N ALA A 117 10.88 -8.92 3.55
CA ALA A 117 12.28 -9.35 3.59
C ALA A 117 12.98 -8.73 4.82
N ASP A 118 13.06 -9.52 5.89
CA ASP A 118 13.45 -9.01 7.18
C ASP A 118 14.97 -8.84 7.07
N PHE A 119 15.40 -7.59 6.90
CA PHE A 119 16.80 -7.24 6.74
C PHE A 119 17.64 -7.86 7.86
N THR A 120 17.05 -8.05 9.05
CA THR A 120 17.64 -8.76 10.19
C THR A 120 17.93 -10.22 9.86
N LEU A 121 16.98 -10.96 9.29
CA LEU A 121 17.17 -12.35 8.85
C LEU A 121 18.15 -12.46 7.69
N MET A 122 18.13 -11.51 6.76
CA MET A 122 19.11 -11.45 5.66
C MET A 122 20.53 -11.27 6.20
N ILE A 123 20.73 -10.36 7.17
CA ILE A 123 22.02 -10.15 7.83
C ILE A 123 22.44 -11.41 8.58
N ILE A 124 21.55 -12.05 9.33
CA ILE A 124 21.86 -13.30 10.05
C ILE A 124 22.31 -14.41 9.08
N MET A 125 21.60 -14.59 7.96
CA MET A 125 21.99 -15.58 6.93
C MET A 125 23.34 -15.24 6.28
N ALA A 126 23.62 -13.96 6.03
CA ALA A 126 24.91 -13.52 5.49
C ALA A 126 26.07 -13.79 6.48
N VAL A 127 25.86 -13.58 7.78
CA VAL A 127 26.86 -13.89 8.81
C VAL A 127 27.10 -15.40 8.91
N ILE A 128 26.04 -16.22 8.90
CA ILE A 128 26.17 -17.68 8.92
C ILE A 128 26.95 -18.18 7.70
N ALA A 129 26.61 -17.69 6.50
CA ALA A 129 27.35 -18.04 5.28
C ALA A 129 28.84 -17.63 5.37
N GLY A 130 29.13 -16.44 5.91
CA GLY A 130 30.49 -15.98 6.17
C GLY A 130 31.27 -16.89 7.13
N VAL A 131 30.63 -17.33 8.22
CA VAL A 131 31.26 -18.25 9.18
C VAL A 131 31.53 -19.61 8.53
N ILE A 132 30.61 -20.14 7.72
CA ILE A 132 30.82 -21.40 7.00
C ILE A 132 32.01 -21.27 6.04
N VAL A 133 32.10 -20.20 5.25
CA VAL A 133 33.23 -19.96 4.35
C VAL A 133 34.54 -19.84 5.14
N PHE A 134 34.53 -19.16 6.28
CA PHE A 134 35.70 -19.01 7.15
C PHE A 134 36.14 -20.35 7.75
N VAL A 135 35.21 -21.17 8.23
CA VAL A 135 35.50 -22.51 8.76
C VAL A 135 36.02 -23.43 7.67
N VAL A 136 35.42 -23.40 6.48
CA VAL A 136 35.92 -24.14 5.30
C VAL A 136 37.32 -23.67 4.92
N TYR A 137 37.60 -22.37 4.93
CA TYR A 137 38.93 -21.83 4.69
C TYR A 137 39.97 -22.30 5.72
N LEU A 138 39.60 -22.38 7.00
CA LEU A 138 40.48 -22.89 8.05
C LEU A 138 40.71 -24.40 7.97
N LEU A 139 39.72 -25.17 7.49
CA LEU A 139 39.85 -26.62 7.28
C LEU A 139 40.49 -26.98 5.93
N LEU A 140 40.56 -26.06 4.97
CA LEU A 140 41.34 -26.27 3.76
C LEU A 140 42.84 -26.19 4.11
N PRO A 141 43.61 -27.29 3.94
CA PRO A 141 45.06 -27.21 4.12
C PRO A 141 45.62 -26.16 3.15
N PRO A 142 46.61 -25.34 3.55
CA PRO A 142 47.15 -24.27 2.70
C PRO A 142 47.69 -24.87 1.40
N GLY A 143 46.87 -24.78 0.36
CA GLY A 143 47.20 -25.26 -0.97
C GLY A 143 48.32 -24.41 -1.51
N LYS A 144 49.45 -25.06 -1.84
CA LYS A 144 50.58 -24.46 -2.54
C LYS A 144 50.06 -23.60 -3.69
N SER A 145 50.43 -22.31 -3.66
CA SER A 145 50.19 -21.34 -4.72
C SER A 145 50.59 -21.92 -6.08
N LYS A 146 49.64 -21.96 -7.02
CA LYS A 146 49.95 -22.09 -8.45
C LYS A 146 49.80 -20.71 -9.09
N PRO A 147 50.82 -20.21 -9.80
CA PRO A 147 50.84 -18.84 -10.30
C PRO A 147 49.96 -18.67 -11.54
N ALA A 148 49.56 -17.42 -11.74
CA ALA A 148 48.78 -16.92 -12.86
C ALA A 148 49.39 -17.27 -14.24
N SER A 149 48.54 -17.78 -15.13
CA SER A 149 48.68 -17.75 -16.59
C SER A 149 47.27 -18.04 -17.15
N SER A 150 46.70 -17.35 -18.13
CA SER A 150 47.18 -16.35 -19.07
C SER A 150 45.93 -15.68 -19.68
N PHE A 151 45.61 -14.46 -19.26
CA PHE A 151 44.73 -13.55 -19.99
C PHE A 151 45.63 -12.55 -20.73
N PHE A 152 46.05 -12.90 -21.94
CA PHE A 152 46.53 -11.93 -22.91
C PHE A 152 46.10 -12.39 -24.31
N GLU A 153 44.86 -12.02 -24.61
CA GLU A 153 44.46 -11.33 -25.83
C GLU A 153 45.59 -11.00 -26.82
N LYS A 154 45.50 -11.54 -28.05
CA LYS A 154 45.90 -10.79 -29.24
C LYS A 154 45.06 -11.21 -30.45
N SER A 155 44.04 -10.40 -30.69
CA SER A 155 43.35 -10.24 -31.96
C SER A 155 44.32 -10.11 -33.14
N GLY A 156 43.90 -10.61 -34.31
CA GLY A 156 44.30 -10.01 -35.58
C GLY A 156 45.03 -10.91 -36.56
N GLU A 157 44.33 -11.14 -37.67
CA GLU A 157 44.83 -10.85 -39.02
C GLU A 157 45.36 -12.00 -39.91
N LYS A 158 44.53 -12.25 -40.93
CA LYS A 158 44.78 -12.84 -42.26
C LYS A 158 46.24 -12.72 -42.77
N LYS A 159 46.72 -13.75 -43.47
CA LYS A 159 46.88 -13.80 -44.95
C LYS A 159 47.66 -15.03 -45.44
N LYS A 160 47.12 -15.63 -46.51
CA LYS A 160 47.77 -16.23 -47.69
C LYS A 160 49.29 -16.51 -47.61
N LYS A 161 49.71 -17.74 -47.89
CA LYS A 161 50.04 -18.21 -49.25
C LYS A 161 50.16 -19.74 -49.26
#